data_AF-M1J543-F1
#
_entry.id   AF-M1J543-F1
#
_cell.length_a   1.000
_cell.length_b   1.000
_cell.length_c   1.000
_cell.angle_alpha   90.00
_cell.angle_beta   90.00
_cell.angle_gamma   90.00
#
_symmetry.space_group_name_H-M   'P 1'
#
loop_
_entity.id
_entity.type
_entity.pdbx_description
1 polymer ?
#
loop_
_entity_poly.entity_id
_entity_poly.type
_entity_poly.pdbx_seq_one_letter_code
_entity_poly.pdbx_strand_id
1 'polypeptide(L)'
;MGAGDVKKPINVTLILQNHPCLVMKLFEEMNVKAEINNVKMRESVTDHIATLKLTEKLLKELKERRSKTLRISENSVWIRTEGCQVCKILYVSDAVVEKVKVVGSDAVMYKLIVPNLLSLKSLIDELNKIGVKAMVGSISELDEEQLTERQLEILKLSYKMGFFDVDRRITMTELAEKLGIKAPTLEEILRRALRKAVKYYLDKKG
;
A
#
# COMPACT_ATOMS: atom_id res chain seq x y z
N MET A 1 -7.40 -38.73 10.01
CA MET A 1 -6.92 -37.72 9.02
C MET A 1 -8.07 -36.77 8.75
N GLY A 2 -8.27 -35.78 9.63
CA GLY A 2 -9.29 -34.76 9.44
C GLY A 2 -8.73 -33.64 8.57
N ALA A 3 -9.47 -33.25 7.54
CA ALA A 3 -9.19 -32.06 6.76
C ALA A 3 -9.23 -30.85 7.71
N GLY A 4 -8.07 -30.45 8.24
CA GLY A 4 -7.94 -29.26 9.07
C GLY A 4 -8.25 -28.05 8.20
N ASP A 5 -9.22 -27.24 8.64
CA ASP A 5 -9.67 -26.01 8.01
C ASP A 5 -8.53 -25.27 7.32
N VAL A 6 -8.52 -25.27 5.99
CA VAL A 6 -7.65 -24.40 5.20
C VAL A 6 -8.18 -22.98 5.40
N LYS A 7 -7.72 -22.32 6.45
CA LYS A 7 -7.99 -20.89 6.67
C LYS A 7 -7.42 -20.15 5.46
N LYS A 8 -8.29 -19.52 4.67
CA LYS A 8 -7.89 -18.74 3.51
C LYS A 8 -6.96 -17.59 3.93
N PRO A 9 -6.03 -17.18 3.05
CA PRO A 9 -5.24 -15.97 3.27
C PRO A 9 -6.14 -14.76 3.51
N ILE A 10 -5.65 -13.82 4.31
CA ILE A 10 -6.39 -12.59 4.65
C ILE A 10 -5.57 -11.36 4.27
N ASN A 11 -6.26 -10.36 3.77
CA ASN A 11 -5.77 -8.99 3.65
C ASN A 11 -5.91 -8.30 5.02
N VAL A 12 -4.84 -7.67 5.47
CA VAL A 12 -4.79 -6.94 6.74
C VAL A 12 -4.23 -5.55 6.52
N THR A 13 -4.94 -4.54 7.04
CA THR A 13 -4.35 -3.21 7.24
C THR A 13 -3.85 -3.13 8.67
N LEU A 14 -2.54 -2.94 8.85
CA LEU A 14 -1.90 -2.84 10.15
C LEU A 14 -1.26 -1.46 10.31
N ILE A 15 -1.57 -0.75 11.38
CA ILE A 15 -0.97 0.53 11.72
C ILE A 15 0.03 0.29 12.84
N LEU A 16 1.31 0.56 12.58
CA LEU A 16 2.40 0.40 13.52
C LEU A 16 2.81 1.77 14.05
N GLN A 17 2.64 2.00 15.36
CA GLN A 17 3.12 3.19 16.07
C GLN A 17 4.52 2.94 16.65
N ASN A 18 5.26 4.01 16.96
CA ASN A 18 6.65 3.96 17.41
C ASN A 18 7.59 3.24 16.43
N HIS A 19 7.38 3.43 15.12
CA HIS A 19 8.16 2.73 14.11
C HIS A 19 9.63 3.23 14.08
N PRO A 20 10.65 2.39 14.32
CA PRO A 20 12.04 2.82 14.50
C PRO A 20 12.78 3.10 13.17
N CYS A 21 12.07 3.58 12.14
CA CYS A 21 12.66 3.77 10.81
C CYS A 21 13.40 5.11 10.70
N LEU A 22 14.70 5.06 10.42
CA LEU A 22 15.53 6.24 10.20
C LEU A 22 15.04 7.11 9.03
N VAL A 23 14.58 6.50 7.94
CA VAL A 23 14.07 7.22 6.76
C VAL A 23 12.84 8.05 7.12
N MET A 24 11.94 7.47 7.92
CA MET A 24 10.74 8.17 8.34
C MET A 24 11.04 9.32 9.29
N LYS A 25 11.89 9.06 10.30
CA LYS A 25 12.32 10.09 11.24
C LYS A 25 12.92 11.29 10.51
N LEU A 26 13.71 11.02 9.46
CA LEU A 26 14.25 12.09 8.63
C LEU A 26 13.15 12.85 7.86
N PHE A 27 12.20 12.14 7.24
CA PHE A 27 11.11 12.80 6.53
C PHE A 27 10.25 13.67 7.45
N GLU A 28 10.03 13.22 8.69
CA GLU A 28 9.36 14.01 9.73
C GLU A 28 10.19 15.24 10.13
N GLU A 29 11.45 15.07 10.51
CA GLU A 29 12.38 16.15 10.92
C GLU A 29 12.50 17.23 9.83
N MET A 30 12.39 16.84 8.57
CA MET A 30 12.45 17.74 7.41
C MET A 30 11.07 18.24 6.95
N ASN A 31 9.99 17.86 7.61
CA ASN A 31 8.60 18.17 7.27
C ASN A 31 8.25 17.83 5.80
N VAL A 32 8.71 16.66 5.34
CA VAL A 32 8.52 16.16 3.98
C VAL A 32 7.37 15.17 3.94
N LYS A 33 6.37 15.46 3.10
CA LYS A 33 5.34 14.48 2.76
C LYS A 33 5.89 13.49 1.73
N ALA A 34 5.96 12.22 2.10
CA ALA A 34 6.47 11.16 1.26
C ALA A 34 5.55 9.93 1.25
N GLU A 35 5.48 9.24 0.11
CA GLU A 35 4.83 7.93 -0.03
C GLU A 35 5.90 6.87 -0.32
N ILE A 36 5.86 5.72 0.37
CA ILE A 36 6.83 4.64 0.18
C ILE A 36 6.16 3.52 -0.61
N ASN A 37 6.35 3.52 -1.93
CA ASN A 37 5.59 2.63 -2.81
C ASN A 37 6.15 1.21 -2.86
N ASN A 38 7.47 1.07 -2.75
CA ASN A 38 8.13 -0.23 -2.80
C ASN A 38 9.14 -0.33 -1.66
N VAL A 39 9.05 -1.43 -0.92
CA VAL A 39 10.01 -1.77 0.13
C VAL A 39 10.53 -3.17 -0.15
N LYS A 40 11.84 -3.30 -0.42
CA LYS A 40 12.49 -4.61 -0.50
C LYS A 40 13.31 -4.81 0.75
N MET A 41 12.79 -5.64 1.64
CA MET A 41 13.44 -6.02 2.89
C MET A 41 14.37 -7.20 2.63
N ARG A 42 15.52 -7.21 3.29
CA ARG A 42 16.49 -8.30 3.32
C ARG A 42 17.00 -8.42 4.76
N GLU A 43 17.77 -9.46 5.03
CA GLU A 43 18.31 -9.74 6.37
C GLU A 43 19.04 -8.54 7.01
N SER A 44 19.87 -7.83 6.24
CA SER A 44 20.70 -6.73 6.75
C SER A 44 20.30 -5.34 6.25
N VAL A 45 19.64 -5.25 5.08
CA VAL A 45 19.36 -3.97 4.42
C VAL A 45 17.91 -3.91 3.94
N THR A 46 17.37 -2.70 3.91
CA THR A 46 16.07 -2.42 3.30
C THR A 46 16.23 -1.37 2.21
N ASP A 47 15.69 -1.65 1.04
CA ASP A 47 15.54 -0.69 -0.05
C ASP A 47 14.14 -0.08 0.00
N HIS A 48 14.06 1.24 -0.12
CA HIS A 48 12.83 2.02 -0.13
C HIS A 48 12.78 2.86 -1.40
N ILE A 49 11.67 2.80 -2.14
CA ILE A 49 11.35 3.78 -3.18
C ILE A 49 10.35 4.76 -2.59
N ALA A 50 10.79 5.99 -2.43
CA ALA A 50 9.98 7.06 -1.86
C ALA A 50 9.62 8.10 -2.93
N THR A 51 8.34 8.44 -3.04
CA THR A 51 7.80 9.51 -3.88
C THR A 51 7.57 10.75 -3.03
N LEU A 52 8.28 11.82 -3.34
CA LEU A 52 8.32 13.08 -2.58
C LEU A 52 8.99 14.19 -3.40
N LYS A 53 8.76 15.46 -3.05
CA LYS A 53 9.47 16.59 -3.66
C LYS A 53 10.93 16.60 -3.23
N LEU A 54 11.85 16.28 -4.14
CA LEU A 54 13.27 16.22 -3.81
C LEU A 54 13.91 17.61 -3.71
N THR A 55 14.80 17.75 -2.73
CA THR A 55 15.66 18.93 -2.57
C THR A 55 17.10 18.47 -2.33
N GLU A 56 18.08 19.28 -2.73
CA GLU A 56 19.50 18.97 -2.48
C GLU A 56 19.80 18.83 -0.98
N LYS A 57 19.12 19.61 -0.13
CA LYS A 57 19.20 19.50 1.33
C LYS A 57 18.80 18.09 1.80
N LEU A 58 17.67 17.56 1.33
CA LEU A 58 17.19 16.23 1.71
C LEU A 58 18.13 15.12 1.22
N LEU A 59 18.66 15.24 0.00
CA LEU A 59 19.62 14.27 -0.52
C LEU A 59 20.91 14.24 0.30
N LYS A 60 21.38 15.41 0.75
CA LYS A 60 22.56 15.53 1.61
C LYS A 60 22.32 14.87 2.98
N GLU A 61 21.21 15.18 3.64
CA GLU A 61 20.82 14.60 4.94
C GLU A 61 20.68 13.07 4.87
N LEU A 62 20.06 12.54 3.81
CA LEU A 62 19.97 11.10 3.61
C LEU A 62 21.36 10.45 3.51
N LYS A 63 22.29 11.04 2.77
CA LYS A 63 23.66 10.53 2.61
C LYS A 63 24.45 10.57 3.92
N GLU A 64 24.28 11.63 4.72
CA GLU A 64 24.96 11.79 6.01
C GLU A 64 24.51 10.74 7.04
N ARG A 65 23.28 10.24 6.93
CA ARG A 65 22.73 9.17 7.79
C ARG A 65 23.11 7.75 7.35
N ARG A 66 24.26 7.58 6.68
CA ARG A 66 24.79 6.30 6.18
C ARG A 66 23.82 5.53 5.26
N SER A 67 22.88 6.23 4.62
CA SER A 67 22.03 5.61 3.61
C SER A 67 22.65 5.74 2.22
N LYS A 68 22.47 4.72 1.37
CA LYS A 68 22.82 4.85 -0.05
C LYS A 68 21.59 5.37 -0.79
N THR A 69 21.72 6.54 -1.41
CA THR A 69 20.64 7.17 -2.17
C THR A 69 20.92 7.19 -3.65
N LEU A 70 19.89 6.95 -4.46
CA LEU A 70 19.91 7.10 -5.90
C LEU A 70 18.66 7.86 -6.33
N ARG A 71 18.84 9.00 -6.99
CA ARG A 71 17.73 9.77 -7.57
C ARG A 71 17.16 9.00 -8.76
N ILE A 72 15.85 8.76 -8.75
CA ILE A 72 15.13 8.08 -9.85
C ILE A 72 14.52 9.14 -10.79
N SER A 73 13.90 10.18 -10.22
CA SER A 73 13.28 11.28 -10.96
C SER A 73 13.35 12.58 -10.13
N GLU A 74 12.65 13.64 -10.54
CA GLU A 74 12.50 14.85 -9.72
C GLU A 74 11.67 14.61 -8.44
N ASN A 75 10.79 13.61 -8.47
CA ASN A 75 9.86 13.33 -7.39
C ASN A 75 10.04 11.92 -6.78
N SER A 76 11.16 11.24 -7.06
CA SER A 76 11.37 9.87 -6.58
C SER A 76 12.82 9.57 -6.31
N VAL A 77 13.07 8.91 -5.17
CA VAL A 77 14.41 8.53 -4.71
C VAL A 77 14.40 7.09 -4.20
N TRP A 78 15.45 6.36 -4.56
CA TRP A 78 15.80 5.09 -3.95
C TRP A 78 16.65 5.36 -2.71
N ILE A 79 16.28 4.76 -1.59
CA ILE A 79 16.99 4.89 -0.32
C ILE A 79 17.26 3.49 0.21
N ARG A 80 18.54 3.12 0.35
CA ARG A 80 18.95 1.90 1.05
C ARG A 80 19.47 2.24 2.43
N THR A 81 18.89 1.63 3.45
CA THR A 81 19.34 1.73 4.83
C THR A 81 19.68 0.36 5.40
N GLU A 82 20.32 0.35 6.57
CA GLU A 82 20.25 -0.82 7.45
C GLU A 82 18.78 -1.13 7.79
N GLY A 83 18.41 -2.41 7.75
CA GLY A 83 17.05 -2.82 8.03
C GLY A 83 16.69 -2.56 9.50
N CYS A 84 15.68 -1.73 9.74
CA CYS A 84 15.15 -1.55 11.10
C CYS A 84 14.50 -2.86 11.61
N GLN A 85 14.27 -2.97 12.92
CA GLN A 85 13.74 -4.20 13.52
C GLN A 85 12.37 -4.61 12.93
N VAL A 86 11.50 -3.66 12.61
CA VAL A 86 10.21 -3.94 11.94
C VAL A 86 10.41 -4.57 10.57
N CYS A 87 11.31 -4.01 9.75
CA CYS A 87 11.61 -4.58 8.42
C CYS A 87 12.18 -6.00 8.52
N LYS A 88 12.99 -6.27 9.55
CA LYS A 88 13.54 -7.61 9.79
C LYS A 88 12.46 -8.60 10.20
N ILE A 89 11.58 -8.23 11.12
CA ILE A 89 10.44 -9.05 11.55
C ILE A 89 9.54 -9.35 10.34
N LEU A 90 9.20 -8.34 9.54
CA LEU A 90 8.39 -8.52 8.33
C LEU A 90 9.08 -9.42 7.30
N TYR A 91 10.41 -9.28 7.12
CA TYR A 91 11.20 -10.11 6.21
C TYR A 91 11.20 -11.60 6.59
N VAL A 92 11.26 -11.93 7.89
CA VAL A 92 11.27 -13.32 8.35
C VAL A 92 9.88 -13.92 8.55
N SER A 93 8.84 -13.08 8.59
CA SER A 93 7.46 -13.52 8.76
C SER A 93 6.85 -14.06 7.47
N ASP A 94 5.73 -14.78 7.60
CA ASP A 94 4.93 -15.22 6.44
C ASP A 94 4.11 -14.08 5.79
N ALA A 95 4.32 -12.83 6.20
CA ALA A 95 3.57 -11.70 5.68
C ALA A 95 4.12 -11.22 4.34
N VAL A 96 3.24 -11.09 3.34
CA VAL A 96 3.55 -10.39 2.10
C VAL A 96 3.16 -8.94 2.26
N VAL A 97 4.13 -8.03 2.13
CA VAL A 97 3.89 -6.58 2.17
C VAL A 97 3.43 -6.11 0.80
N GLU A 98 2.15 -5.74 0.68
CA GLU A 98 1.61 -5.15 -0.56
C GLU A 98 1.90 -3.66 -0.66
N LYS A 99 1.73 -2.93 0.45
CA LYS A 99 1.84 -1.45 0.46
C LYS A 99 2.32 -0.94 1.79
N VAL A 100 3.08 0.16 1.76
CA VAL A 100 3.56 0.87 2.95
C VAL A 100 3.21 2.35 2.81
N LYS A 101 2.65 2.96 3.85
CA LYS A 101 2.35 4.39 3.85
C LYS A 101 2.69 5.00 5.19
N VAL A 102 3.48 6.08 5.17
CA VAL A 102 3.74 6.88 6.38
C VAL A 102 2.47 7.66 6.72
N VAL A 103 1.97 7.51 7.94
CA VAL A 103 0.72 8.11 8.42
C VAL A 103 0.96 8.85 9.73
N GLY A 104 1.37 10.11 9.63
CA GLY A 104 1.79 10.90 10.80
C GLY A 104 3.29 10.81 11.05
N SER A 105 3.70 11.29 12.22
CA SER A 105 5.10 11.39 12.66
C SER A 105 5.72 10.02 12.98
N ASP A 106 5.00 9.20 13.74
CA ASP A 106 5.54 7.98 14.35
C ASP A 106 4.83 6.69 13.89
N ALA A 107 3.90 6.80 12.94
CA ALA A 107 3.06 5.69 12.52
C ALA A 107 3.17 5.33 11.03
N VAL A 108 3.13 4.03 10.75
CA VAL A 108 3.15 3.46 9.40
C VAL A 108 1.97 2.53 9.21
N MET A 109 1.26 2.71 8.12
CA MET A 109 0.26 1.78 7.64
C MET A 109 0.91 0.78 6.69
N TYR A 110 0.78 -0.50 7.01
CA TYR A 110 1.11 -1.61 6.15
C TYR A 110 -0.18 -2.26 5.64
N LYS A 111 -0.25 -2.52 4.34
CA LYS A 111 -1.20 -3.45 3.75
C LYS A 111 -0.47 -4.78 3.55
N LEU A 112 -0.94 -5.81 4.24
CA LEU A 112 -0.31 -7.12 4.31
C LEU A 112 -1.27 -8.19 3.79
N ILE A 113 -0.72 -9.21 3.16
CA ILE A 113 -1.38 -10.51 3.02
C ILE A 113 -0.71 -11.46 4.00
N VAL A 114 -1.50 -12.15 4.82
CA VAL A 114 -0.99 -13.16 5.75
C VAL A 114 -1.76 -14.48 5.57
N PRO A 115 -1.14 -15.64 5.82
CA PRO A 115 -1.78 -16.94 5.59
C PRO A 115 -3.08 -17.14 6.36
N ASN A 116 -3.15 -16.62 7.59
CA ASN A 116 -4.33 -16.73 8.47
C ASN A 116 -4.17 -15.83 9.71
N LEU A 117 -5.18 -15.81 10.58
CA LEU A 117 -5.20 -15.04 11.83
C LEU A 117 -4.12 -15.47 12.84
N LEU A 118 -3.64 -16.73 12.82
CA LEU A 118 -2.57 -17.17 13.73
C LEU A 118 -1.22 -16.56 13.32
N SER A 119 -0.92 -16.52 12.02
CA SER A 119 0.26 -15.82 11.49
C SER A 119 0.18 -14.32 11.80
N LEU A 120 -1.00 -13.69 11.66
CA LEU A 120 -1.20 -12.29 12.05
C LEU A 120 -0.90 -12.06 13.54
N LYS A 121 -1.46 -12.90 14.41
CA LYS A 121 -1.26 -12.80 15.86
C LYS A 121 0.23 -12.92 16.21
N SER A 122 0.91 -13.92 15.63
CA SER A 122 2.34 -14.13 15.85
C SER A 122 3.17 -12.93 15.41
N LEU A 123 2.86 -12.33 14.25
CA LEU A 123 3.50 -11.10 13.79
C LEU A 123 3.29 -9.93 14.76
N ILE A 124 2.06 -9.72 15.23
CA ILE A 124 1.74 -8.66 16.20
C ILE A 124 2.49 -8.88 17.52
N ASP A 125 2.58 -10.12 17.99
CA ASP A 125 3.31 -10.46 19.22
C ASP A 125 4.81 -10.16 19.09
N GLU A 126 5.44 -10.49 17.96
CA GLU A 126 6.85 -10.14 17.69
C GLU A 126 7.08 -8.62 17.62
N LEU A 127 6.16 -7.87 17.01
CA LEU A 127 6.25 -6.40 16.96
C LEU A 127 6.10 -5.78 18.36
N ASN A 128 5.17 -6.30 19.17
CA ASN A 128 4.97 -5.81 20.53
C ASN A 128 6.20 -6.07 21.43
N LYS A 129 6.90 -7.19 21.24
CA LYS A 129 8.14 -7.52 21.99
C LYS A 129 9.25 -6.48 21.81
N ILE A 130 9.30 -5.81 20.67
CA ILE A 130 10.26 -4.73 20.39
C ILE A 130 9.72 -3.33 20.69
N GLY A 131 8.56 -3.23 21.36
CA GLY A 131 7.94 -1.96 21.74
C GLY A 131 7.18 -1.25 20.61
N VAL A 132 6.94 -1.92 19.48
CA VAL A 132 6.17 -1.38 18.36
C VAL A 132 4.70 -1.74 18.55
N LYS A 133 3.85 -0.73 18.79
CA LYS A 133 2.42 -0.95 19.02
C LYS A 133 1.70 -1.16 17.68
N ALA A 134 1.13 -2.34 17.49
CA ALA A 134 0.39 -2.69 16.30
C ALA A 134 -1.13 -2.56 16.51
N MET A 135 -1.80 -1.77 15.66
CA MET A 135 -3.25 -1.62 15.64
C MET A 135 -3.80 -2.20 14.34
N VAL A 136 -4.74 -3.14 14.45
CA VAL A 136 -5.43 -3.70 13.29
C VAL A 136 -6.48 -2.70 12.81
N GLY A 137 -6.34 -2.21 11.58
CA GLY A 137 -7.32 -1.31 10.95
C GLY A 137 -8.44 -2.06 10.23
N SER A 138 -8.10 -3.07 9.43
CA SER A 138 -9.09 -3.89 8.72
C SER A 138 -8.57 -5.30 8.49
N ILE A 139 -9.48 -6.28 8.48
CA ILE A 139 -9.22 -7.66 8.05
C ILE A 139 -10.28 -8.05 7.03
N SER A 140 -9.88 -8.72 5.96
CA SER A 140 -10.80 -9.28 4.96
C SER A 140 -10.18 -10.53 4.34
N GLU A 141 -10.99 -11.45 3.81
CA GLU A 141 -10.46 -12.57 3.02
C GLU A 141 -9.70 -12.04 1.79
N LEU A 142 -8.66 -12.76 1.39
CA LEU A 142 -7.98 -12.53 0.11
C LEU A 142 -8.90 -13.01 -1.01
N ASP A 143 -9.88 -12.19 -1.37
CA ASP A 143 -10.72 -12.41 -2.54
C ASP A 143 -10.04 -11.81 -3.78
N GLU A 144 -9.88 -12.62 -4.82
CA GLU A 144 -9.48 -12.19 -6.18
C GLU A 144 -10.43 -11.12 -6.78
N GLU A 145 -11.56 -10.91 -6.13
CA GLU A 145 -12.64 -10.05 -6.56
C GLU A 145 -12.54 -8.60 -6.04
N GLN A 146 -11.47 -8.21 -5.35
CA GLN A 146 -11.25 -6.80 -5.01
C GLN A 146 -10.91 -5.96 -6.26
N LEU A 147 -11.36 -4.70 -6.28
CA LEU A 147 -11.00 -3.73 -7.32
C LEU A 147 -9.48 -3.52 -7.34
N THR A 148 -8.86 -3.65 -8.52
CA THR A 148 -7.46 -3.23 -8.69
C THR A 148 -7.37 -1.70 -8.58
N GLU A 149 -6.18 -1.15 -8.28
CA GLU A 149 -6.00 0.32 -8.23
C GLU A 149 -6.43 0.98 -9.54
N ARG A 150 -6.06 0.41 -10.69
CA ARG A 150 -6.47 0.92 -12.00
C ARG A 150 -7.99 0.88 -12.22
N GLN A 151 -8.65 -0.20 -11.78
CA GLN A 151 -10.11 -0.31 -11.86
C GLN A 151 -10.80 0.72 -10.96
N LEU A 152 -10.27 0.93 -9.74
CA LEU A 152 -10.77 1.92 -8.80
C LEU A 152 -10.57 3.36 -9.31
N GLU A 153 -9.42 3.67 -9.89
CA GLU A 153 -9.14 4.96 -10.53
C GLU A 153 -10.13 5.26 -11.65
N ILE A 154 -10.33 4.29 -12.55
CA ILE A 154 -11.24 4.44 -13.68
C ILE A 154 -12.68 4.61 -13.18
N LEU A 155 -13.13 3.83 -12.20
CA LEU A 155 -14.45 4.02 -11.58
C LEU A 155 -14.61 5.41 -10.96
N LYS A 156 -13.61 5.86 -10.19
CA LYS A 156 -13.63 7.19 -9.56
C LYS A 156 -13.69 8.32 -10.60
N LEU A 157 -12.89 8.21 -11.66
CA LEU A 157 -12.89 9.21 -12.72
C LEU A 157 -14.23 9.22 -13.44
N SER A 158 -14.74 8.05 -13.83
CA SER A 158 -16.05 7.90 -14.47
C SER A 158 -17.17 8.56 -13.65
N TYR A 159 -17.19 8.31 -12.34
CA TYR A 159 -18.14 8.95 -11.43
C TYR A 159 -17.97 10.47 -11.39
N LYS A 160 -16.74 10.96 -11.16
CA LYS A 160 -16.46 12.41 -11.08
C LYS A 160 -16.80 13.16 -12.37
N MET A 161 -16.64 12.51 -13.51
CA MET A 161 -16.91 13.10 -14.82
C MET A 161 -18.38 12.99 -15.22
N GLY A 162 -19.23 12.39 -14.39
CA GLY A 162 -20.66 12.25 -14.65
C GLY A 162 -21.02 11.19 -15.69
N PHE A 163 -20.15 10.19 -15.87
CA PHE A 163 -20.42 9.06 -16.77
C PHE A 163 -21.59 8.20 -16.28
N PHE A 164 -21.80 8.14 -14.95
CA PHE A 164 -22.89 7.38 -14.31
C PHE A 164 -24.13 8.24 -14.01
N ASP A 165 -24.13 9.51 -14.40
CA ASP A 165 -25.29 10.38 -14.18
C ASP A 165 -26.43 10.00 -15.12
N VAL A 166 -27.68 10.28 -14.70
CA VAL A 166 -28.88 10.10 -15.54
C VAL A 166 -28.74 10.92 -16.83
N ASP A 167 -28.38 12.20 -16.67
CA ASP A 167 -27.98 13.08 -17.77
C ASP A 167 -26.46 13.02 -17.92
N ARG A 168 -25.96 12.03 -18.66
CA ARG A 168 -24.51 11.79 -18.81
C ARG A 168 -23.79 13.05 -19.25
N ARG A 169 -22.81 13.48 -18.44
CA ARG A 169 -21.95 14.65 -18.74
C ARG A 169 -20.72 14.31 -19.57
N ILE A 170 -20.44 13.02 -19.75
CA ILE A 170 -19.37 12.52 -20.60
C ILE A 170 -19.78 11.19 -21.23
N THR A 171 -19.36 10.97 -22.47
CA THR A 171 -19.56 9.72 -23.20
C THR A 171 -18.42 8.72 -22.94
N MET A 172 -18.64 7.46 -23.32
CA MET A 172 -17.60 6.42 -23.23
C MET A 172 -16.36 6.77 -24.06
N THR A 173 -16.57 7.32 -25.27
CA THR A 173 -15.50 7.69 -26.20
C THR A 173 -14.65 8.82 -25.64
N GLU A 174 -15.27 9.90 -25.18
CA GLU A 174 -14.56 11.05 -24.59
C GLU A 174 -13.79 10.67 -23.33
N LEU A 175 -14.36 9.78 -22.50
CA LEU A 175 -13.68 9.27 -21.31
C LEU A 175 -12.49 8.36 -21.67
N ALA A 176 -12.63 7.54 -22.72
CA ALA A 176 -11.56 6.67 -23.20
C ALA A 176 -10.38 7.49 -23.76
N GLU A 177 -10.68 8.54 -24.53
CA GLU A 177 -9.68 9.48 -25.04
C GLU A 177 -8.90 10.15 -23.90
N LYS A 178 -9.60 10.62 -22.86
CA LYS A 178 -8.95 11.21 -21.67
C LYS A 178 -8.07 10.22 -20.92
N LEU A 179 -8.40 8.94 -20.93
CA LEU A 179 -7.65 7.88 -20.29
C LEU A 179 -6.52 7.31 -21.17
N GLY A 180 -6.41 7.76 -22.43
CA GLY A 180 -5.41 7.28 -23.39
C GLY A 180 -5.62 5.82 -23.79
N ILE A 181 -6.87 5.32 -23.77
CA ILE A 181 -7.22 3.93 -24.09
C ILE A 181 -8.36 3.87 -25.10
N LYS A 182 -8.57 2.70 -25.71
CA LYS A 182 -9.69 2.49 -26.65
C LYS A 182 -11.01 2.33 -25.88
N ALA A 183 -12.11 2.81 -26.45
CA ALA A 183 -13.44 2.72 -25.83
C ALA A 183 -13.86 1.28 -25.45
N PRO A 184 -13.62 0.24 -26.28
CA PRO A 184 -13.93 -1.14 -25.88
C PRO A 184 -13.10 -1.63 -24.68
N THR A 185 -11.84 -1.20 -24.58
CA THR A 185 -10.98 -1.50 -23.45
C THR A 185 -11.50 -0.84 -22.17
N LEU A 186 -11.94 0.42 -22.26
CA LEU A 186 -12.57 1.11 -21.14
C LEU A 186 -13.85 0.41 -20.70
N GLU A 187 -14.71 0.01 -21.64
CA GLU A 187 -15.96 -0.71 -21.34
C GLU A 187 -15.68 -2.02 -20.59
N GLU A 188 -14.72 -2.81 -21.04
CA GLU A 188 -14.35 -4.07 -20.39
C GLU A 188 -13.86 -3.83 -18.95
N ILE A 189 -12.96 -2.85 -18.76
CA ILE A 189 -12.45 -2.48 -17.45
C ILE A 189 -13.59 -2.04 -16.53
N LEU A 190 -14.49 -1.19 -17.02
CA LEU A 190 -15.65 -0.72 -16.28
C LEU A 190 -16.58 -1.86 -15.91
N ARG A 191 -16.86 -2.80 -16.81
CA ARG A 191 -17.72 -3.95 -16.55
C ARG A 191 -17.14 -4.84 -15.45
N ARG A 192 -15.85 -5.15 -15.52
CA ARG A 192 -15.14 -5.93 -14.48
C ARG A 192 -15.15 -5.18 -13.14
N ALA A 193 -14.91 -3.87 -13.17
CA ALA A 193 -14.86 -3.05 -11.97
C ALA A 193 -16.25 -2.92 -11.31
N LEU A 194 -17.30 -2.65 -12.09
CA LEU A 194 -18.67 -2.55 -11.61
C LEU A 194 -19.16 -3.88 -11.03
N ARG A 195 -18.85 -5.02 -11.67
CA ARG A 195 -19.19 -6.33 -11.11
C ARG A 195 -18.63 -6.53 -9.70
N LYS A 196 -17.35 -6.20 -9.51
CA LYS A 196 -16.67 -6.26 -8.21
C LYS A 196 -17.30 -5.31 -7.18
N ALA A 197 -17.60 -4.07 -7.60
CA ALA A 197 -18.22 -3.07 -6.74
C ALA A 197 -19.65 -3.46 -6.30
N VAL A 198 -20.45 -4.00 -7.23
CA VAL A 198 -21.81 -4.48 -6.95
C VAL A 198 -21.77 -5.66 -6.00
N LYS A 199 -20.91 -6.66 -6.24
CA LYS A 199 -20.77 -7.80 -5.32
C LYS A 199 -20.39 -7.34 -3.91
N TYR A 200 -19.38 -6.49 -3.79
CA TYR A 200 -18.99 -5.92 -2.49
C TYR A 200 -20.15 -5.21 -1.76
N TYR A 201 -21.03 -4.52 -2.49
CA TYR A 201 -22.22 -3.90 -1.91
C TYR A 201 -23.24 -4.94 -1.45
N LEU A 202 -23.49 -5.99 -2.25
CA LEU A 202 -24.43 -7.06 -1.93
C LEU A 202 -23.97 -7.90 -0.73
N ASP A 203 -22.68 -8.26 -0.68
CA ASP A 203 -22.08 -9.04 0.41
C ASP A 203 -22.12 -8.30 1.76
N LYS A 204 -22.24 -6.97 1.75
CA LYS A 204 -22.38 -6.14 2.97
C LYS A 204 -23.82 -5.90 3.42
N LYS A 205 -24.79 -6.22 2.57
CA LYS A 205 -26.22 -6.01 2.79
C LYS A 205 -26.95 -7.29 3.21
N GLY A 206 -26.35 -8.47 2.95
CA GLY A 206 -26.75 -9.76 3.50
C GLY A 206 -26.04 -10.05 4.82
#